data_AF-A0A924IDJ6-F1
#
_entry.id   AF-A0A924IDJ6-F1
#
_cell.length_a   1.000
_cell.length_b   1.000
_cell.length_c   1.000
_cell.angle_alpha   90.00
_cell.angle_beta   90.00
_cell.angle_gamma   90.00
#
_symmetry.space_group_name_H-M   'P 1'
#
loop_
_entity.id
_entity.type
_entity.pdbx_description
1 polymer ?
#
loop_
_entity_poly.entity_id
_entity_poly.type
_entity_poly.pdbx_seq_one_letter_code
_entity_poly.pdbx_strand_id
1 'polypeptide(L)'
;MKNLLTISVLCILFSGCKKNDTTPTVYVSGHLYQTCGGLAVKNQALYIYQLNAGSNSTGTLATGSTDSTGYFKIPYGTTNPINLIELRLGGGNYAVCTWPFYSRDIDDLNVYNISTCNIVVRLNVINPYTSLDTLDINDYRNLTNLKIPGPFTPGILYTANNYQILLPSYLSNSETGILEEPFAYRINHAPTFTIQPFRLKTCGTNEVVINIE
;
A
#
# COMPACT_ATOMS: atom_id res chain seq x y z
N MET A 1 -17.11 -68.50 -35.48
CA MET A 1 -15.97 -68.09 -34.61
C MET A 1 -15.55 -66.67 -34.98
N LYS A 2 -16.35 -65.69 -34.57
CA LYS A 2 -16.11 -64.26 -34.64
C LYS A 2 -16.74 -63.75 -33.34
N ASN A 3 -15.91 -63.21 -32.45
CA ASN A 3 -16.23 -62.57 -31.16
C ASN A 3 -15.17 -62.99 -30.13
N LEU A 4 -13.93 -62.57 -30.35
CA LEU A 4 -12.96 -62.40 -29.28
C LEU A 4 -12.31 -61.03 -29.50
N LEU A 5 -13.16 -60.02 -29.39
CA LEU A 5 -12.79 -58.61 -29.43
C LEU A 5 -12.11 -58.30 -28.10
N THR A 6 -10.79 -58.17 -28.14
CA THR A 6 -10.09 -56.95 -27.69
C THR A 6 -10.71 -56.20 -26.50
N ILE A 7 -10.78 -56.80 -25.32
CA ILE A 7 -11.10 -56.09 -24.06
C ILE A 7 -10.01 -56.43 -23.05
N SER A 8 -8.81 -55.82 -23.18
CA SER A 8 -7.76 -55.86 -22.14
C SER A 8 -6.74 -54.72 -22.24
N VAL A 9 -7.08 -53.59 -22.86
CA VAL A 9 -6.19 -52.39 -22.93
C VAL A 9 -6.98 -51.11 -22.61
N LEU A 10 -7.87 -51.15 -21.62
CA LEU A 10 -8.65 -49.97 -21.22
C LEU A 10 -8.87 -49.87 -19.70
N CYS A 11 -7.82 -50.09 -18.91
CA CYS A 11 -7.86 -49.82 -17.46
C CYS A 11 -6.64 -49.07 -16.90
N ILE A 12 -5.72 -48.55 -17.74
CA ILE A 12 -4.46 -47.93 -17.24
C ILE A 12 -4.46 -46.39 -17.32
N LEU A 13 -5.55 -45.73 -17.76
CA LEU A 13 -5.55 -44.27 -17.98
C LEU A 13 -6.25 -43.41 -16.91
N PHE A 14 -6.69 -43.98 -15.78
CA PHE A 14 -7.35 -43.19 -14.73
C PHE A 14 -6.55 -43.00 -13.43
N SER A 15 -5.26 -43.32 -13.42
CA SER A 15 -4.35 -42.84 -12.37
C SER A 15 -3.75 -41.48 -12.75
N GLY A 16 -4.59 -40.56 -13.21
CA GLY A 16 -4.22 -39.14 -13.19
C GLY A 16 -4.13 -38.73 -11.73
N CYS A 17 -2.93 -38.77 -11.16
CA CYS A 17 -2.62 -38.17 -9.87
C CYS A 17 -3.08 -36.70 -9.91
N LYS A 18 -4.30 -36.41 -9.46
CA LYS A 18 -4.59 -35.09 -8.91
C LYS A 18 -3.71 -35.00 -7.67
N LYS A 19 -2.59 -34.30 -7.80
CA LYS A 19 -1.89 -33.76 -6.65
C LYS A 19 -2.95 -32.96 -5.89
N ASN A 20 -3.45 -33.54 -4.80
CA ASN A 20 -4.27 -32.82 -3.84
C ASN A 20 -3.35 -31.77 -3.24
N ASP A 21 -3.17 -30.63 -3.92
CA ASP A 21 -2.65 -29.43 -3.30
C ASP A 21 -3.72 -29.00 -2.30
N THR A 22 -3.57 -29.48 -1.08
CA THR A 22 -4.35 -29.09 0.12
C THR A 22 -4.03 -27.67 0.57
N THR A 23 -3.34 -26.88 -0.25
CA THR A 23 -3.05 -25.48 0.02
C THR A 23 -4.38 -24.73 0.02
N PRO A 24 -4.79 -24.12 1.15
CA PRO A 24 -6.01 -23.31 1.19
C PRO A 24 -5.88 -22.24 0.12
N THR A 25 -6.74 -22.31 -0.90
CA THR A 25 -6.82 -21.26 -1.91
C THR A 25 -7.75 -20.21 -1.35
N VAL A 26 -7.18 -19.06 -0.98
CA VAL A 26 -7.93 -17.85 -0.66
C VAL A 26 -7.95 -16.96 -1.90
N TYR A 27 -8.69 -15.86 -1.86
CA TYR A 27 -8.61 -14.86 -2.92
C TYR A 27 -8.47 -13.45 -2.37
N VAL A 28 -7.98 -12.56 -3.23
CA VAL A 28 -8.09 -11.11 -3.04
C VAL A 28 -8.96 -10.54 -4.15
N SER A 29 -9.92 -9.70 -3.80
CA SER A 29 -10.77 -9.00 -4.75
C SER A 29 -10.86 -7.50 -4.44
N GLY A 30 -11.18 -6.70 -5.44
CA GLY A 30 -11.19 -5.25 -5.31
C GLY A 30 -11.26 -4.51 -6.62
N HIS A 31 -11.02 -3.20 -6.57
CA HIS A 31 -10.93 -2.30 -7.72
C HIS A 31 -9.56 -1.63 -7.79
N LEU A 32 -9.02 -1.53 -9.00
CA LEU A 32 -7.83 -0.73 -9.29
C LEU A 32 -8.22 0.61 -9.89
N TYR A 33 -7.75 1.67 -9.27
CA TYR A 33 -7.91 3.04 -9.75
C TYR A 33 -6.55 3.64 -10.14
N GLN A 34 -6.57 4.55 -11.12
CA GLN A 34 -5.37 5.23 -11.57
C GLN A 34 -4.83 6.17 -10.48
N THR A 35 -5.74 6.89 -9.84
CA THR A 35 -5.47 7.83 -8.75
C THR A 35 -6.68 7.88 -7.80
N CYS A 36 -6.58 8.66 -6.73
CA CYS A 36 -7.69 9.00 -5.85
C CYS A 36 -8.86 9.74 -6.53
N GLY A 37 -8.74 10.11 -7.81
CA GLY A 37 -9.85 10.64 -8.61
C GLY A 37 -10.87 9.59 -9.06
N GLY A 38 -10.65 8.30 -8.79
CA GLY A 38 -11.64 7.24 -9.02
C GLY A 38 -11.73 6.72 -10.46
N LEU A 39 -10.79 7.08 -11.34
CA LEU A 39 -10.74 6.51 -12.70
C LEU A 39 -10.27 5.05 -12.64
N ALA A 40 -11.15 4.12 -12.98
CA ALA A 40 -10.84 2.69 -13.01
C ALA A 40 -9.80 2.34 -14.09
N VAL A 41 -8.85 1.47 -13.74
CA VAL A 41 -7.84 0.94 -14.66
C VAL A 41 -8.30 -0.39 -15.22
N LYS A 42 -8.54 -0.45 -16.53
CA LYS A 42 -9.16 -1.59 -17.22
C LYS A 42 -8.12 -2.50 -17.86
N ASN A 43 -8.40 -3.80 -17.92
CA ASN A 43 -7.57 -4.82 -18.61
C ASN A 43 -6.09 -4.79 -18.18
N GLN A 44 -5.82 -4.35 -16.95
CA GLN A 44 -4.47 -4.25 -16.41
C GLN A 44 -4.07 -5.60 -15.84
N ALA A 45 -2.96 -6.15 -16.32
CA ALA A 45 -2.38 -7.36 -15.75
C ALA A 45 -1.95 -7.10 -14.29
N LEU A 46 -2.20 -8.09 -13.43
CA LEU A 46 -1.94 -8.09 -12.00
C LEU A 46 -1.20 -9.36 -11.59
N TYR A 47 -0.28 -9.23 -10.64
CA TYR A 47 0.56 -10.32 -10.16
C TYR A 47 0.59 -10.30 -8.64
N ILE A 48 0.37 -11.46 -8.03
CA ILE A 48 0.54 -11.67 -6.59
C ILE A 48 1.91 -12.30 -6.37
N TYR A 49 2.76 -11.62 -5.61
CA TYR A 49 4.08 -12.10 -5.23
C TYR A 49 4.15 -12.40 -3.75
N GLN A 50 4.97 -13.40 -3.41
CA GLN A 50 5.38 -13.68 -2.05
C GLN A 50 6.81 -13.17 -1.83
N LEU A 51 6.99 -12.31 -0.82
CA LEU A 51 8.29 -11.93 -0.31
C LEU A 51 8.71 -12.92 0.77
N ASN A 52 9.83 -13.60 0.55
CA ASN A 52 10.42 -14.46 1.57
C ASN A 52 11.10 -13.62 2.64
N ALA A 53 10.83 -13.92 3.91
CA ALA A 53 11.49 -13.25 5.02
C ALA A 53 13.03 -13.33 4.90
N GLY A 54 13.69 -12.18 4.84
CA GLY A 54 15.16 -12.10 4.76
C GLY A 54 15.77 -12.29 3.36
N SER A 55 14.98 -12.36 2.28
CA SER A 55 15.51 -12.39 0.92
C SER A 55 14.75 -11.46 -0.04
N ASN A 56 15.43 -11.06 -1.11
CA ASN A 56 14.80 -10.37 -2.25
C ASN A 56 14.14 -11.35 -3.24
N SER A 57 14.12 -12.66 -2.93
CA SER A 57 13.55 -13.65 -3.83
C SER A 57 12.03 -13.60 -3.76
N THR A 58 11.43 -13.19 -4.87
CA THR A 58 9.98 -13.11 -5.03
C THR A 58 9.50 -14.30 -5.84
N GLY A 59 8.54 -15.05 -5.30
CA GLY A 59 7.82 -16.07 -6.04
C GLY A 59 6.49 -15.53 -6.51
N THR A 60 6.17 -15.64 -7.80
CA THR A 60 4.81 -15.34 -8.29
C THR A 60 3.87 -16.44 -7.81
N LEU A 61 2.89 -16.07 -7.00
CA LEU A 61 1.87 -16.99 -6.48
C LEU A 61 0.68 -17.13 -7.43
N ALA A 62 0.27 -16.02 -8.02
CA ALA A 62 -0.89 -15.98 -8.92
C ALA A 62 -0.79 -14.79 -9.87
N THR A 63 -1.56 -14.87 -10.94
CA THR A 63 -1.74 -13.79 -11.91
C THR A 63 -3.22 -13.57 -12.17
N GLY A 64 -3.58 -12.36 -12.59
CA GLY A 64 -4.92 -12.01 -12.98
C GLY A 64 -4.93 -10.72 -13.78
N SER A 65 -6.11 -10.16 -14.00
CA SER A 65 -6.26 -8.87 -14.64
C SER A 65 -7.51 -8.17 -14.13
N THR A 66 -7.52 -6.84 -14.24
CA THR A 66 -8.75 -6.07 -14.03
C THR A 66 -9.69 -6.21 -15.21
N ASP A 67 -10.99 -6.14 -14.96
CA ASP A 67 -12.02 -6.14 -16.00
C ASP A 67 -12.33 -4.74 -16.54
N SER A 68 -13.46 -4.60 -17.24
CA SER A 68 -13.90 -3.34 -17.83
C SER A 68 -14.31 -2.24 -16.83
N THR A 69 -14.54 -2.58 -15.56
CA THR A 69 -14.83 -1.64 -14.48
C THR A 69 -13.63 -1.45 -13.54
N GLY A 70 -12.49 -2.09 -13.84
CA GLY A 70 -11.31 -2.07 -12.99
C GLY A 70 -11.38 -3.07 -11.84
N TYR A 71 -12.42 -3.91 -11.78
CA TYR A 71 -12.57 -4.94 -10.76
C TYR A 71 -11.61 -6.11 -11.02
N PHE A 72 -11.09 -6.71 -9.97
CA PHE A 72 -10.31 -7.92 -10.02
C PHE A 72 -10.72 -8.89 -8.91
N LYS A 73 -10.53 -10.19 -9.15
CA LYS A 73 -10.59 -11.25 -8.14
C LYS A 73 -9.58 -12.32 -8.50
N ILE A 74 -8.57 -12.49 -7.65
CA ILE A 74 -7.41 -13.35 -7.94
C ILE A 74 -7.30 -14.39 -6.81
N PRO A 75 -7.56 -15.68 -7.11
CA PRO A 75 -7.28 -16.74 -6.16
C PRO A 75 -5.77 -16.97 -6.06
N TYR A 76 -5.27 -17.18 -4.85
CA TYR A 76 -3.88 -17.51 -4.58
C TYR A 76 -3.75 -18.45 -3.39
N GLY A 77 -2.69 -19.26 -3.40
CA GLY A 77 -2.30 -20.10 -2.26
C GLY A 77 -0.92 -19.69 -1.76
N THR A 78 -0.63 -19.91 -0.48
CA THR A 78 0.73 -19.80 0.06
C THR A 78 1.21 -21.14 0.58
N THR A 79 2.51 -21.41 0.43
CA THR A 79 3.18 -22.50 1.13
C THR A 79 3.79 -22.05 2.47
N ASN A 80 3.87 -20.75 2.73
CA ASN A 80 4.45 -20.18 3.95
C ASN A 80 3.63 -18.97 4.45
N PRO A 81 2.89 -19.11 5.56
CA PRO A 81 1.99 -18.08 6.08
C PRO A 81 2.69 -16.93 6.81
N ILE A 82 4.02 -16.96 6.97
CA ILE A 82 4.79 -15.91 7.67
C ILE A 82 5.23 -14.81 6.69
N ASN A 83 5.16 -15.07 5.39
CA ASN A 83 5.67 -14.18 4.35
C ASN A 83 4.71 -13.03 4.03
N LEU A 84 5.27 -11.88 3.62
CA LEU A 84 4.52 -10.73 3.13
C LEU A 84 4.07 -10.98 1.69
N ILE A 85 2.87 -10.55 1.35
CA ILE A 85 2.27 -10.68 0.02
C ILE A 85 2.23 -9.29 -0.63
N GLU A 86 2.49 -9.25 -1.93
CA GLU A 86 2.46 -8.04 -2.74
C GLU A 86 1.52 -8.21 -3.93
N LEU A 87 0.70 -7.20 -4.19
CA LEU A 87 0.05 -6.99 -5.48
C LEU A 87 0.90 -6.04 -6.32
N ARG A 88 1.26 -6.46 -7.53
CA ARG A 88 2.00 -5.67 -8.51
C ARG A 88 1.23 -5.55 -9.82
N LEU A 89 1.43 -4.44 -10.51
CA LEU A 89 0.95 -4.25 -11.89
C LEU A 89 1.88 -4.94 -12.88
N GLY A 90 1.34 -5.48 -13.97
CA GLY A 90 2.14 -6.03 -15.06
C GLY A 90 3.07 -5.01 -15.68
N GLY A 91 4.35 -5.36 -15.80
CA GLY A 91 5.42 -4.46 -16.22
C GLY A 91 5.94 -3.52 -15.12
N GLY A 92 5.35 -3.56 -13.92
CA GLY A 92 5.80 -2.79 -12.75
C GLY A 92 6.78 -3.56 -11.88
N ASN A 93 7.80 -2.86 -11.36
CA ASN A 93 8.76 -3.44 -10.40
C ASN A 93 8.37 -3.23 -8.93
N TYR A 94 7.34 -2.43 -8.68
CA TYR A 94 6.94 -2.01 -7.33
C TYR A 94 5.56 -2.57 -6.96
N ALA A 95 5.37 -2.85 -5.68
CA ALA A 95 4.06 -3.18 -5.13
C ALA A 95 3.15 -1.94 -5.15
N VAL A 96 1.88 -2.16 -5.50
CA VAL A 96 0.81 -1.16 -5.31
C VAL A 96 0.06 -1.39 -4.00
N CYS A 97 0.09 -2.63 -3.51
CA CYS A 97 -0.47 -3.00 -2.22
C CYS A 97 0.34 -4.16 -1.61
N THR A 98 0.50 -4.14 -0.30
CA THR A 98 1.17 -5.18 0.49
C THR A 98 0.27 -5.63 1.64
N TRP A 99 0.28 -6.91 1.98
CA TRP A 99 -0.46 -7.45 3.13
C TRP A 99 0.23 -8.68 3.71
N PRO A 100 0.15 -8.92 5.04
CA PRO A 100 0.60 -10.19 5.59
C PRO A 100 -0.29 -11.32 5.04
N PHE A 101 0.25 -12.53 4.92
CA PHE A 101 -0.59 -13.64 4.51
C PHE A 101 -1.78 -13.84 5.48
N TYR A 102 -2.97 -13.97 4.89
CA TYR A 102 -4.20 -14.32 5.60
C TYR A 102 -4.71 -15.67 5.14
N SER A 103 -5.16 -16.50 6.08
CA SER A 103 -5.90 -17.74 5.79
C SER A 103 -7.39 -17.48 5.52
N ARG A 104 -7.73 -16.30 5.00
CA ARG A 104 -9.09 -15.87 4.66
C ARG A 104 -9.08 -15.01 3.40
N ASP A 105 -10.23 -14.92 2.78
CA ASP A 105 -10.45 -14.05 1.64
C ASP A 105 -10.34 -12.57 2.01
N ILE A 106 -9.89 -11.76 1.06
CA ILE A 106 -9.87 -10.30 1.12
C ILE A 106 -10.84 -9.81 0.06
N ASP A 107 -11.86 -9.07 0.49
CA ASP A 107 -12.88 -8.51 -0.38
C ASP A 107 -12.77 -6.99 -0.47
N ASP A 108 -13.28 -6.43 -1.57
CA ASP A 108 -13.54 -4.99 -1.76
C ASP A 108 -12.33 -4.06 -1.53
N LEU A 109 -11.13 -4.53 -1.89
CA LEU A 109 -9.92 -3.72 -1.79
C LEU A 109 -9.95 -2.56 -2.79
N ASN A 110 -9.70 -1.34 -2.33
CA ASN A 110 -9.41 -0.21 -3.22
C ASN A 110 -7.90 -0.05 -3.36
N VAL A 111 -7.38 -0.34 -4.55
CA VAL A 111 -5.98 -0.21 -4.91
C VAL A 111 -5.79 1.01 -5.81
N TYR A 112 -4.72 1.76 -5.58
CA TYR A 112 -4.39 2.94 -6.39
C TYR A 112 -3.01 2.76 -7.02
N ASN A 113 -2.93 2.88 -8.34
CA ASN A 113 -1.66 2.88 -9.08
C ASN A 113 -0.76 4.02 -8.58
N ILE A 114 -1.35 5.21 -8.44
CA ILE A 114 -0.71 6.37 -7.82
C ILE A 114 -1.54 6.75 -6.58
N SER A 115 -1.00 6.43 -5.41
CA SER A 115 -1.60 6.78 -4.13
C SER A 115 -1.25 8.23 -3.78
N THR A 116 -2.26 9.06 -3.52
CA THR A 116 -2.07 10.45 -3.08
C THR A 116 -2.89 10.75 -1.83
N CYS A 117 -2.53 11.81 -1.12
CA CYS A 117 -3.33 12.37 -0.03
C CYS A 117 -3.16 13.88 0.06
N ASN A 118 -3.97 14.53 0.89
CA ASN A 118 -3.75 15.92 1.29
C ASN A 118 -3.14 15.93 2.69
N ILE A 119 -2.22 16.86 2.94
CA ILE A 119 -1.60 17.05 4.27
C ILE A 119 -1.86 18.50 4.69
N VAL A 120 -2.48 18.68 5.85
CA VAL A 120 -2.70 19.99 6.48
C VAL A 120 -1.76 20.08 7.66
N VAL A 121 -0.87 21.06 7.64
CA VAL A 121 0.05 21.33 8.74
C VAL A 121 -0.48 22.52 9.54
N ARG A 122 -0.68 22.30 10.83
CA ARG A 122 -1.15 23.30 11.78
C ARG A 122 -0.09 23.58 12.84
N LEU A 123 -0.07 24.83 13.27
CA LEU A 123 0.73 25.26 14.38
C LEU A 123 -0.16 25.51 15.59
N ASN A 124 0.23 24.94 16.73
CA ASN A 124 -0.27 25.26 18.05
C ASN A 124 0.86 25.91 18.84
N VAL A 125 0.71 27.21 19.15
CA VAL A 125 1.75 28.01 19.80
C VAL A 125 1.44 28.09 21.29
N ILE A 126 2.22 27.38 22.10
CA ILE A 126 2.01 27.30 23.55
C ILE A 126 2.77 28.42 24.26
N ASN A 127 4.02 28.68 23.85
CA ASN A 127 4.86 29.72 24.41
C ASN A 127 5.07 30.90 23.46
N PRO A 128 5.29 32.12 24.00
CA PRO A 128 5.53 33.30 23.17
C PRO A 128 6.91 33.25 22.52
N TYR A 129 6.94 33.41 21.20
CA TYR A 129 8.16 33.62 20.42
C TYR A 129 8.20 35.04 19.88
N THR A 130 9.40 35.50 19.56
CA THR A 130 9.73 36.85 19.13
C THR A 130 10.00 36.92 17.62
N SER A 131 10.23 38.13 17.11
CA SER A 131 10.66 38.35 15.73
C SER A 131 12.10 37.90 15.44
N LEU A 132 12.88 37.52 16.47
CA LEU A 132 14.22 36.97 16.31
C LEU A 132 14.20 35.45 16.09
N ASP A 133 13.05 34.82 16.31
CA ASP A 133 12.93 33.38 16.22
C ASP A 133 12.67 32.91 14.78
N THR A 134 13.11 31.70 14.44
CA THR A 134 12.83 31.06 13.15
C THR A 134 12.44 29.61 13.34
N LEU A 135 11.29 29.23 12.79
CA LEU A 135 10.81 27.85 12.72
C LEU A 135 11.25 27.23 11.38
N ASP A 136 11.96 26.11 11.44
CA ASP A 136 12.46 25.34 10.30
C ASP A 136 11.74 23.99 10.28
N ILE A 137 10.97 23.71 9.22
CA ILE A 137 10.13 22.51 9.09
C ILE A 137 10.24 21.86 7.73
N ASN A 138 9.89 20.58 7.64
CA ASN A 138 9.70 19.93 6.35
C ASN A 138 8.47 20.48 5.62
N ASP A 139 8.59 20.73 4.32
CA ASP A 139 7.51 21.19 3.44
C ASP A 139 7.10 20.10 2.45
N TYR A 140 5.94 19.48 2.68
CA TYR A 140 5.44 18.42 1.80
C TYR A 140 4.94 18.92 0.43
N ARG A 141 4.89 20.24 0.18
CA ARG A 141 4.52 20.77 -1.14
C ARG A 141 5.65 20.68 -2.15
N ASN A 142 6.89 20.74 -1.68
CA ASN A 142 8.09 20.81 -2.53
C ASN A 142 9.26 19.95 -2.03
N LEU A 143 9.10 19.21 -0.93
CA LEU A 143 10.11 18.34 -0.32
C LEU A 143 11.40 19.08 0.08
N THR A 144 11.26 20.34 0.49
CA THR A 144 12.35 21.17 1.02
C THR A 144 12.02 21.64 2.44
N ASN A 145 12.96 22.32 3.09
CA ASN A 145 12.70 22.94 4.38
C ASN A 145 12.05 24.30 4.21
N LEU A 146 10.91 24.52 4.85
CA LEU A 146 10.27 25.82 4.98
C LEU A 146 10.78 26.53 6.25
N LYS A 147 11.27 27.76 6.07
CA LYS A 147 11.67 28.64 7.18
C LYS A 147 10.61 29.72 7.38
N ILE A 148 10.10 29.83 8.60
CA ILE A 148 9.07 30.80 8.99
C ILE A 148 9.66 31.73 10.04
N PRO A 149 9.70 33.05 9.81
CA PRO A 149 10.11 33.99 10.84
C PRO A 149 9.02 34.13 11.91
N GLY A 150 9.44 34.34 13.16
CA GLY A 150 8.53 34.70 14.24
C GLY A 150 8.08 36.16 14.17
N PRO A 151 7.17 36.59 15.07
CA PRO A 151 6.46 35.76 16.05
C PRO A 151 5.47 34.81 15.36
N PHE A 152 5.27 33.64 15.95
CA PHE A 152 4.39 32.62 15.37
C PHE A 152 2.93 32.83 15.79
N THR A 153 2.00 32.43 14.93
CA THR A 153 0.56 32.48 15.21
C THR A 153 -0.06 31.08 15.10
N PRO A 154 -0.95 30.68 16.03
CA PRO A 154 -1.68 29.43 15.91
C PRO A 154 -2.56 29.42 14.65
N GLY A 155 -2.65 28.28 13.97
CA GLY A 155 -3.50 28.15 12.78
C GLY A 155 -3.00 27.15 11.75
N ILE A 156 -3.61 27.19 10.56
CA ILE A 156 -3.11 26.44 9.40
C ILE A 156 -1.87 27.16 8.89
N LEU A 157 -0.76 26.42 8.83
CA LEU A 157 0.48 26.92 8.32
C LEU A 157 0.57 26.74 6.80
N TYR A 158 0.27 25.53 6.33
CA TYR A 158 0.11 25.24 4.90
C TYR A 158 -0.72 23.99 4.66
N THR A 159 -1.13 23.81 3.40
CA THR A 159 -1.73 22.58 2.91
C THR A 159 -0.94 22.08 1.70
N ALA A 160 -0.54 20.82 1.73
CA ALA A 160 0.01 20.11 0.59
C ALA A 160 -1.10 19.27 -0.05
N ASN A 161 -1.49 19.62 -1.27
CA ASN A 161 -2.51 18.90 -2.02
C ASN A 161 -1.86 17.84 -2.90
N ASN A 162 -2.52 16.69 -3.04
CA ASN A 162 -2.05 15.59 -3.88
C ASN A 162 -0.61 15.12 -3.58
N TYR A 163 -0.21 15.13 -2.30
CA TYR A 163 1.05 14.56 -1.87
C TYR A 163 1.11 13.09 -2.26
N GLN A 164 2.10 12.71 -3.08
CA GLN A 164 2.26 11.35 -3.55
C GLN A 164 2.85 10.48 -2.45
N ILE A 165 2.15 9.40 -2.12
CA ILE A 165 2.59 8.39 -1.19
C ILE A 165 3.51 7.44 -1.98
N LEU A 166 4.79 7.42 -1.62
CA LEU A 166 5.82 6.65 -2.34
C LEU A 166 5.88 5.17 -1.93
N LEU A 167 5.18 4.81 -0.86
CA LEU A 167 5.12 3.44 -0.35
C LEU A 167 3.83 2.74 -0.82
N PRO A 168 3.87 1.41 -1.02
CA PRO A 168 2.66 0.64 -1.32
C PRO A 168 1.62 0.82 -0.20
N SER A 169 0.34 0.78 -0.58
CA SER A 169 -0.72 0.74 0.42
C SER A 169 -0.61 -0.56 1.23
N TYR A 170 -0.34 -0.46 2.52
CA TYR A 170 -0.31 -1.61 3.41
C TYR A 170 -1.73 -2.05 3.76
N LEU A 171 -2.04 -3.33 3.92
CA LEU A 171 -3.26 -3.76 4.58
C LEU A 171 -2.88 -4.38 5.91
N SER A 172 -3.15 -3.64 6.98
CA SER A 172 -3.18 -4.19 8.33
C SER A 172 -4.59 -4.70 8.66
N ASN A 173 -4.67 -5.62 9.60
CA ASN A 173 -5.89 -6.10 10.25
C ASN A 173 -6.70 -4.99 10.95
N SER A 174 -6.15 -3.79 11.13
CA SER A 174 -6.91 -2.57 11.34
C SER A 174 -7.18 -1.92 9.98
N GLU A 175 -8.46 -1.78 9.62
CA GLU A 175 -8.93 -1.07 8.43
C GLU A 175 -8.06 0.16 8.11
N THR A 176 -7.53 0.21 6.88
CA THR A 176 -6.56 1.17 6.32
C THR A 176 -5.09 0.90 6.65
N GLY A 177 -4.27 0.83 5.60
CA GLY A 177 -2.82 0.85 5.69
C GLY A 177 -2.30 2.09 6.37
N ILE A 178 -1.89 1.93 7.61
CA ILE A 178 -1.24 3.00 8.35
C ILE A 178 0.20 3.08 7.84
N LEU A 179 0.47 4.04 6.96
CA LEU A 179 1.84 4.50 6.70
C LEU A 179 2.11 5.66 7.66
N GLU A 180 3.15 5.52 8.49
CA GLU A 180 3.61 6.61 9.35
C GLU A 180 4.68 7.41 8.60
N GLU A 181 4.43 8.71 8.42
CA GLU A 181 5.39 9.66 7.87
C GLU A 181 5.96 10.53 8.99
N PRO A 182 7.28 10.78 9.01
CA PRO A 182 7.89 11.66 9.99
C PRO A 182 7.73 13.12 9.56
N PHE A 183 7.12 13.94 10.42
CA PHE A 183 7.20 15.39 10.34
C PHE A 183 8.34 15.92 11.21
N ALA A 184 9.23 16.74 10.64
CA ALA A 184 10.36 17.29 11.37
C ALA A 184 10.24 18.81 11.52
N TYR A 185 10.53 19.32 12.72
CA TYR A 185 10.64 20.76 12.98
C TYR A 185 11.75 21.09 13.97
N ARG A 186 12.21 22.34 13.96
CA ARG A 186 13.09 22.92 14.98
C ARG A 186 12.97 24.43 15.03
N ILE A 187 13.41 25.02 16.14
CA ILE A 187 13.42 26.47 16.35
C ILE A 187 14.86 26.97 16.42
N ASN A 188 15.14 28.13 15.84
CA ASN A 188 16.42 28.84 15.88
C ASN A 188 17.62 28.01 15.46
N HIS A 189 17.43 27.16 14.45
CA HIS A 189 18.47 26.25 13.97
C HIS A 189 19.07 25.37 15.08
N ALA A 190 18.25 24.94 16.03
CA ALA A 190 18.64 23.93 17.00
C ALA A 190 19.34 22.73 16.31
N PRO A 191 20.35 22.14 16.97
CA PRO A 191 21.20 21.12 16.33
C PRO A 191 20.41 19.87 15.94
N THR A 192 19.27 19.61 16.57
CA THR A 192 18.41 18.45 16.32
C THR A 192 17.01 18.88 15.92
N PHE A 193 16.39 18.10 15.03
CA PHE A 193 14.98 18.22 14.73
C PHE A 193 14.15 17.44 15.75
N THR A 194 13.03 18.01 16.17
CA THR A 194 11.94 17.27 16.78
C THR A 194 11.20 16.51 15.68
N ILE A 195 11.05 15.21 15.85
CA ILE A 195 10.34 14.34 14.91
C ILE A 195 9.01 13.92 15.50
N GLN A 196 7.93 14.21 14.78
CA GLN A 196 6.57 13.82 15.13
C GLN A 196 6.01 12.95 14.00
N PRO A 197 5.80 11.64 14.23
CA PRO A 197 5.15 10.79 13.23
C PRO A 197 3.66 11.14 13.13
N PHE A 198 3.11 11.01 11.93
CA PHE A 198 1.66 11.06 11.71
C PHE A 198 1.24 10.02 10.68
N ARG A 199 -0.04 9.64 10.73
CA ARG A 199 -0.59 8.59 9.89
C ARG A 199 -1.11 9.17 8.58
N LEU A 200 -0.72 8.57 7.47
CA LEU A 200 -1.29 8.87 6.16
C LEU A 200 -2.49 7.98 5.86
N LYS A 201 -3.59 8.63 5.49
CA LYS A 201 -4.75 8.05 4.84
C LYS A 201 -4.69 8.35 3.35
N THR A 202 -4.57 7.30 2.54
CA THR A 202 -4.69 7.38 1.08
C THR A 202 -6.05 7.94 0.69
N CYS A 203 -6.07 8.85 -0.28
CA CYS A 203 -7.25 9.56 -0.76
C CYS A 203 -8.01 10.35 0.33
N GLY A 204 -7.33 10.66 1.44
CA GLY A 204 -7.88 11.45 2.53
C GLY A 204 -7.09 12.75 2.77
N THR A 205 -7.57 13.51 3.75
CA THR A 205 -6.85 14.63 4.34
C THR A 205 -6.26 14.20 5.67
N ASN A 206 -4.95 14.37 5.81
CA ASN A 206 -4.18 14.07 7.02
C ASN A 206 -3.80 15.37 7.70
N GLU A 207 -3.98 15.43 9.01
CA GLU A 207 -3.65 16.62 9.79
C GLU A 207 -2.41 16.36 10.67
N VAL A 208 -1.47 17.30 10.63
CA VAL A 208 -0.31 17.35 11.51
C VAL A 208 -0.41 18.60 12.36
N VAL A 209 -0.49 18.44 13.68
CA VAL A 209 -0.49 19.57 14.61
C VAL A 209 0.88 19.62 15.28
N ILE A 210 1.61 20.70 15.03
CA ILE A 210 2.90 20.98 15.64
C ILE A 210 2.66 21.77 16.91
N ASN A 211 3.07 21.23 18.06
CA ASN A 211 3.11 21.97 19.30
C ASN A 211 4.48 22.63 19.45
N ILE A 212 4.52 23.96 19.43
CA ILE A 212 5.74 24.70 19.72
C ILE A 212 5.69 25.22 21.17
N GLU A 213 6.61 24.65 21.95
CA GLU A 213 6.92 24.94 23.36
C GLU A 213 8.22 25.75 23.46
#